data_AF-A0A7Y1YGD4-F1
#
_entry.id   AF-A0A7Y1YGD4-F1
#
_cell.length_a   1.000
_cell.length_b   1.000
_cell.length_c   1.000
_cell.angle_alpha   90.00
_cell.angle_beta   90.00
_cell.angle_gamma   90.00
#
_symmetry.space_group_name_H-M   'P 1'
#
loop_
_entity.id
_entity.type
_entity.pdbx_description
1 polymer ?
#
loop_
_entity_poly.entity_id
_entity_poly.type
_entity_poly.pdbx_seq_one_letter_code
_entity_poly.pdbx_strand_id
1 'polypeptide(L)'
;MYVLLLLGTILIAGNQSDGWQVLKPEQGHFQILAPGKMRSSVREIQTDIGKVDYHSLLHQRLDDSTVTFTFIVSYYKLNEATIAAMDNALEADLLKATVLQSAHAIGGDVILEDDITYQGLHPGKYWRIHTTGDELVIKSRAYLSDEYFYSIQVAVHKAQALSPDIDRFLDSFRILES
;
A
#
# COMPACT_ATOMS: atom_id res chain seq x y z
N MET A 1 -52.15 -42.49 13.33
CA MET A 1 -51.43 -41.93 12.18
C MET A 1 -50.61 -40.76 12.68
N TYR A 2 -49.31 -40.94 12.89
CA TYR A 2 -48.40 -39.90 13.39
C TYR A 2 -47.93 -39.05 12.20
N VAL A 3 -48.14 -37.73 12.24
CA VAL A 3 -47.52 -36.79 11.31
C VAL A 3 -46.33 -36.15 12.05
N LEU A 4 -45.13 -36.54 11.62
CA LEU A 4 -43.86 -35.93 12.03
C LEU A 4 -43.77 -34.52 11.41
N LEU A 5 -43.65 -33.48 12.25
CA LEU A 5 -43.24 -32.14 11.83
C LEU A 5 -41.71 -32.06 11.91
N LEU A 6 -41.06 -32.18 10.75
CA LEU A 6 -39.62 -31.93 10.59
C LEU A 6 -39.37 -30.42 10.65
N LEU A 7 -38.81 -29.96 11.77
CA LEU A 7 -38.18 -28.64 11.90
C LEU A 7 -36.93 -28.62 11.02
N GLY A 8 -37.03 -27.98 9.86
CA GLY A 8 -35.87 -27.68 9.02
C GLY A 8 -35.01 -26.62 9.69
N THR A 9 -33.84 -27.02 10.20
CA THR A 9 -32.78 -26.09 10.56
C THR A 9 -32.15 -25.55 9.28
N ILE A 10 -32.45 -24.30 8.95
CA ILE A 10 -31.66 -23.54 7.97
C ILE A 10 -30.32 -23.23 8.65
N LEU A 11 -29.28 -23.99 8.32
CA LEU A 11 -27.91 -23.57 8.58
C LEU A 11 -27.63 -22.36 7.68
N ILE A 12 -27.76 -21.15 8.24
CA ILE A 12 -27.15 -19.97 7.65
C ILE A 12 -25.65 -20.13 7.92
N ALA A 13 -24.93 -20.68 6.93
CA ALA A 13 -23.48 -20.57 6.88
C ALA A 13 -23.16 -19.07 6.75
N GLY A 14 -22.86 -18.42 7.88
CA GLY A 14 -22.30 -17.09 7.89
C GLY A 14 -20.97 -17.15 7.17
N ASN A 15 -20.91 -16.57 5.97
CA ASN A 15 -19.67 -16.36 5.25
C ASN A 15 -18.84 -15.40 6.11
N GLN A 16 -17.90 -15.92 6.91
CA GLN A 16 -16.92 -15.07 7.58
C GLN A 16 -16.10 -14.42 6.48
N SER A 17 -16.44 -13.19 6.11
CA SER A 17 -15.54 -12.36 5.32
C SER A 17 -14.21 -12.35 6.07
N ASP A 18 -13.12 -12.66 5.38
CA ASP A 18 -11.75 -12.72 5.90
C ASP A 18 -11.18 -11.38 6.41
N GLY A 19 -12.05 -10.41 6.70
CA GLY A 19 -11.73 -9.07 7.19
C GLY A 19 -11.35 -8.08 6.10
N TRP A 20 -11.11 -8.54 4.86
CA TRP A 20 -10.69 -7.67 3.78
C TRP A 20 -11.86 -6.89 3.20
N GLN A 21 -11.67 -5.57 3.03
CA GLN A 21 -12.67 -4.67 2.50
C GLN A 21 -12.07 -3.74 1.46
N VAL A 22 -12.85 -3.38 0.44
CA VAL A 22 -12.44 -2.35 -0.51
C VAL A 22 -12.45 -1.00 0.19
N LEU A 23 -11.30 -0.33 0.22
CA LEU A 23 -11.13 1.03 0.70
C LEU A 23 -11.00 1.97 -0.49
N LYS A 24 -11.78 3.06 -0.45
CA LYS A 24 -11.78 4.15 -1.45
C LYS A 24 -11.68 5.48 -0.72
N PRO A 25 -10.47 6.02 -0.51
CA PRO A 25 -10.32 7.32 0.14
C PRO A 25 -10.87 8.42 -0.76
N GLU A 26 -11.67 9.33 -0.18
CA GLU A 26 -12.39 10.37 -0.94
C GLU A 26 -11.48 11.24 -1.81
N GLN A 27 -10.28 11.58 -1.30
CA GLN A 27 -9.31 12.45 -1.98
C GLN A 27 -8.15 11.67 -2.63
N GLY A 28 -8.17 10.34 -2.53
CA GLY A 28 -7.05 9.51 -2.95
C GLY A 28 -7.04 9.21 -4.45
N HIS A 29 -8.20 9.20 -5.11
CA HIS A 29 -8.33 8.74 -6.51
C HIS A 29 -7.74 7.32 -6.71
N PHE A 30 -7.91 6.46 -5.71
CA PHE A 30 -7.54 5.05 -5.80
C PHE A 30 -8.52 4.17 -5.01
N GLN A 31 -8.46 2.87 -5.29
CA GLN A 31 -9.04 1.84 -4.43
C GLN A 31 -7.99 0.78 -4.09
N ILE A 32 -8.13 0.16 -2.93
CA ILE A 32 -7.28 -0.95 -2.49
C ILE A 32 -8.06 -1.89 -1.58
N LEU A 33 -7.70 -3.17 -1.52
CA LEU A 33 -8.19 -4.06 -0.47
C LEU A 33 -7.43 -3.79 0.82
N ALA A 34 -8.13 -3.47 1.90
CA ALA A 34 -7.57 -3.28 3.22
C ALA A 34 -7.92 -4.48 4.12
N PRO A 35 -6.98 -5.05 4.89
CA PRO A 35 -7.21 -6.22 5.76
C PRO A 35 -8.05 -5.91 7.01
N GLY A 36 -8.51 -4.67 7.15
CA GLY A 36 -9.26 -4.16 8.28
C GLY A 36 -9.36 -2.65 8.23
N LYS A 37 -9.78 -2.03 9.33
CA LYS A 37 -9.86 -0.58 9.45
C LYS A 37 -8.45 0.03 9.38
N MET A 38 -8.23 0.93 8.42
CA MET A 38 -7.01 1.73 8.30
C MET A 38 -7.13 3.00 9.16
N ARG A 39 -6.06 3.38 9.86
CA ARG A 39 -5.92 4.67 10.54
C ARG A 39 -5.40 5.70 9.55
N SER A 40 -6.06 6.86 9.46
CA SER A 40 -5.64 7.95 8.57
C SER A 40 -4.84 9.00 9.32
N SER A 41 -3.87 9.60 8.64
CA SER A 41 -3.12 10.77 9.09
C SER A 41 -2.74 11.63 7.88
N VAL A 42 -2.63 12.94 8.10
CA VAL A 42 -2.15 13.91 7.11
C VAL A 42 -1.07 14.74 7.77
N ARG A 43 0.05 14.95 7.07
CA ARG A 43 1.15 15.79 7.52
C ARG A 43 1.72 16.57 6.35
N GLU A 44 2.00 17.85 6.55
CA GLU A 44 2.81 18.61 5.60
C GLU A 44 4.26 18.10 5.66
N ILE A 45 4.83 17.73 4.53
CA ILE A 45 6.25 17.37 4.43
C ILE A 45 6.93 18.17 3.33
N GLN A 46 8.22 18.44 3.52
CA GLN A 46 9.07 18.97 2.45
C GLN A 46 9.56 17.80 1.59
N THR A 47 9.34 17.92 0.29
CA THR A 47 9.87 17.01 -0.74
C THR A 47 10.73 17.81 -1.73
N ASP A 48 11.39 17.11 -2.65
CA ASP A 48 12.19 17.74 -3.70
C ASP A 48 11.34 18.58 -4.66
N ILE A 49 10.05 18.28 -4.75
CA ILE A 49 9.08 19.00 -5.58
C ILE A 49 8.31 20.10 -4.80
N GLY A 50 8.71 20.37 -3.56
CA GLY A 50 8.08 21.36 -2.68
C GLY A 50 7.34 20.74 -1.50
N LYS A 51 6.53 21.57 -0.83
CA LYS A 51 5.69 21.13 0.28
C LYS A 51 4.45 20.42 -0.24
N VAL A 52 4.10 19.30 0.38
CA VAL A 52 2.90 18.52 0.02
C VAL A 52 2.16 18.06 1.27
N ASP A 53 0.85 17.94 1.16
CA ASP A 53 0.01 17.25 2.15
C ASP A 53 0.15 15.74 1.94
N TYR A 54 0.92 15.09 2.82
CA TYR A 54 1.19 13.67 2.76
C TYR A 54 0.14 12.89 3.54
N HIS A 55 -0.76 12.23 2.82
CA HIS A 55 -1.79 11.37 3.39
C HIS A 55 -1.22 9.97 3.60
N SER A 56 -1.49 9.37 4.75
CA SER A 56 -1.10 7.98 5.04
C SER A 56 -2.23 7.22 5.72
N LEU A 57 -2.49 6.02 5.20
CA LEU A 57 -3.47 5.05 5.69
C LEU A 57 -2.69 3.83 6.17
N LEU A 58 -2.88 3.45 7.43
CA LEU A 58 -2.09 2.37 8.05
C LEU A 58 -2.96 1.39 8.83
N HIS A 59 -2.70 0.10 8.64
CA HIS A 59 -3.25 -0.97 9.48
C HIS A 59 -2.14 -1.89 9.97
N GLN A 60 -2.23 -2.29 11.24
CA GLN A 60 -1.32 -3.24 11.86
C GLN A 60 -2.10 -4.48 12.25
N ARG A 61 -1.61 -5.65 11.82
CA ARG A 61 -2.06 -6.94 12.32
C ARG A 61 -1.18 -7.34 13.49
N LEU A 62 -1.82 -7.82 14.55
CA LEU A 62 -1.15 -8.26 15.77
C LEU A 62 -1.29 -9.79 15.93
N ASP A 63 -0.27 -10.42 16.49
CA ASP A 63 -0.29 -11.78 17.04
C ASP A 63 0.29 -11.72 18.46
N ASP A 64 -0.48 -12.09 19.47
CA ASP A 64 -0.14 -11.94 20.90
C ASP A 64 0.48 -10.57 21.25
N SER A 65 -0.12 -9.49 20.74
CA SER A 65 0.34 -8.08 20.87
C SER A 65 1.61 -7.70 20.10
N THR A 66 2.23 -8.64 19.39
CA THR A 66 3.35 -8.38 18.47
C THR A 66 2.83 -8.00 17.10
N VAL A 67 3.35 -6.92 16.50
CA VAL A 67 3.00 -6.54 15.13
C VAL A 67 3.59 -7.55 14.14
N THR A 68 2.73 -8.27 13.43
CA THR A 68 3.15 -9.24 12.40
C THR A 68 3.19 -8.61 11.02
N PHE A 69 2.21 -7.76 10.72
CA PHE A 69 2.14 -7.01 9.47
C PHE A 69 1.83 -5.54 9.75
N THR A 70 2.47 -4.66 8.99
CA THR A 70 2.05 -3.26 8.84
C THR A 70 1.77 -2.99 7.37
N PHE A 71 0.51 -2.72 7.05
CA PHE A 71 0.03 -2.36 5.71
C PHE A 71 -0.10 -0.84 5.64
N ILE A 72 0.51 -0.22 4.64
CA ILE A 72 0.55 1.24 4.49
C ILE A 72 0.22 1.59 3.04
N VAL A 73 -0.66 2.57 2.85
CA VAL A 73 -0.78 3.31 1.59
C VAL A 73 -0.63 4.77 1.90
N SER A 74 0.25 5.44 1.17
CA SER A 74 0.45 6.87 1.26
C SER A 74 0.33 7.52 -0.11
N TYR A 75 -0.14 8.75 -0.13
CA TYR A 75 -0.30 9.51 -1.36
C TYR A 75 -0.23 11.01 -1.11
N TYR A 76 0.09 11.76 -2.17
CA TYR A 76 -0.03 13.21 -2.19
C TYR A 76 -0.33 13.69 -3.61
N LYS A 77 -1.00 14.84 -3.71
CA LYS A 77 -1.24 15.51 -4.98
C LYS A 77 0.00 16.32 -5.38
N LEU A 78 0.40 16.23 -6.64
CA LEU A 78 1.43 17.07 -7.23
C LEU A 78 0.92 18.50 -7.37
N ASN A 79 1.76 19.50 -7.12
CA ASN A 79 1.39 20.89 -7.38
C ASN A 79 1.49 21.20 -8.89
N GLU A 80 0.78 22.23 -9.35
CA GLU A 80 0.71 22.58 -10.78
C GLU A 80 2.09 22.87 -11.39
N ALA A 81 3.00 23.48 -10.63
CA ALA A 81 4.35 23.78 -11.10
C ALA A 81 5.15 22.48 -11.32
N THR A 82 5.01 21.50 -10.44
CA THR A 82 5.61 20.17 -10.59
C THR A 82 5.04 19.44 -11.80
N ILE A 83 3.72 19.45 -11.99
CA ILE A 83 3.06 18.81 -13.14
C ILE A 83 3.56 19.44 -14.45
N ALA A 84 3.61 20.78 -14.53
CA ALA A 84 4.04 21.50 -15.71
C ALA A 84 5.53 21.29 -16.05
N ALA A 85 6.36 21.00 -15.04
CA ALA A 85 7.78 20.71 -15.20
C ALA A 85 8.10 19.22 -15.34
N MET A 86 7.09 18.34 -15.22
CA MET A 86 7.30 16.89 -15.22
C MET A 86 7.72 16.41 -16.61
N ASP A 87 8.83 15.69 -16.65
CA ASP A 87 9.30 14.94 -17.81
C ASP A 87 9.84 13.57 -17.36
N ASN A 88 10.13 12.68 -18.30
CA ASN A 88 10.60 11.33 -18.00
C ASN A 88 11.85 11.30 -17.10
N ALA A 89 12.72 12.31 -17.16
CA ALA A 89 13.92 12.37 -16.33
C ALA A 89 13.56 12.72 -14.88
N LEU A 90 12.70 13.73 -14.69
CA LEU A 90 12.23 14.14 -13.36
C LEU A 90 11.38 13.03 -12.71
N GLU A 91 10.56 12.33 -13.47
CA GLU A 91 9.79 11.17 -12.99
C GLU A 91 10.73 10.07 -12.46
N ALA A 92 11.74 9.73 -13.24
CA ALA A 92 12.72 8.71 -12.87
C ALA A 92 13.52 9.12 -11.62
N ASP A 93 13.92 10.39 -11.54
CA ASP A 93 14.65 10.93 -10.39
C ASP A 93 13.78 10.94 -9.12
N LEU A 94 12.50 11.36 -9.21
CA LEU A 94 11.56 11.34 -8.09
C LEU A 94 11.35 9.93 -7.55
N LEU A 95 11.13 8.97 -8.46
CA LEU A 95 10.94 7.56 -8.11
C LEU A 95 12.21 6.95 -7.50
N LYS A 96 13.39 7.27 -8.04
CA LYS A 96 14.67 6.82 -7.48
C LYS A 96 14.95 7.43 -6.11
N ALA A 97 14.71 8.73 -5.95
CA ALA A 97 14.86 9.42 -4.67
C ALA A 97 13.95 8.81 -3.61
N THR A 98 12.72 8.42 -3.98
CA THR A 98 11.78 7.73 -3.09
C THR A 98 12.35 6.41 -2.57
N VAL A 99 12.94 5.57 -3.43
CA VAL A 99 13.53 4.29 -3.02
C VAL A 99 14.66 4.53 -2.02
N LEU A 100 15.59 5.45 -2.35
CA LEU A 100 16.74 5.79 -1.51
C LEU A 100 16.32 6.38 -0.16
N GLN A 101 15.38 7.32 -0.16
CA GLN A 101 14.86 7.94 1.07
C GLN A 101 14.13 6.92 1.94
N SER A 102 13.41 5.97 1.33
CA SER A 102 12.74 4.90 2.08
C SER A 102 13.76 4.03 2.81
N ALA A 103 14.79 3.54 2.11
CA ALA A 103 15.85 2.73 2.71
C ALA A 103 16.58 3.48 3.84
N HIS A 104 16.92 4.75 3.61
CA HIS A 104 17.55 5.61 4.60
C HIS A 104 16.66 5.82 5.84
N ALA A 105 15.37 6.14 5.65
CA ALA A 105 14.43 6.38 6.75
C ALA A 105 14.20 5.13 7.61
N ILE A 106 14.24 3.95 6.98
CA ILE A 106 14.10 2.66 7.66
C ILE A 106 15.40 2.21 8.34
N GLY A 107 16.56 2.73 7.90
CA GLY A 107 17.87 2.22 8.31
C GLY A 107 18.10 0.80 7.80
N GLY A 108 17.79 0.56 6.52
CA GLY A 108 17.90 -0.74 5.87
C GLY A 108 18.52 -0.65 4.47
N ASP A 109 18.76 -1.82 3.88
CA ASP A 109 19.36 -1.96 2.56
C ASP A 109 18.31 -2.35 1.53
N VAL A 110 18.38 -1.72 0.35
CA VAL A 110 17.59 -2.14 -0.82
C VAL A 110 18.22 -3.39 -1.39
N ILE A 111 17.50 -4.51 -1.33
CA ILE A 111 17.99 -5.81 -1.82
C ILE A 111 17.41 -6.20 -3.19
N LEU A 112 16.36 -5.50 -3.61
CA LEU A 112 15.73 -5.65 -4.92
C LEU A 112 15.07 -4.33 -5.28
N GLU A 113 15.23 -3.92 -6.52
CA GLU A 113 14.59 -2.76 -7.13
C GLU A 113 14.32 -3.08 -8.59
N ASP A 114 13.10 -2.80 -9.05
CA ASP A 114 12.71 -2.95 -10.45
C ASP A 114 11.88 -1.74 -10.89
N ASP A 115 12.08 -1.34 -12.15
CA ASP A 115 11.16 -0.45 -12.84
C ASP A 115 9.87 -1.19 -13.19
N ILE A 116 8.73 -0.59 -12.87
CA ILE A 116 7.41 -1.15 -13.17
C ILE A 116 6.54 -0.07 -13.83
N THR A 117 5.47 -0.50 -14.48
CA THR A 117 4.44 0.42 -14.98
C THR A 117 3.08 -0.01 -14.47
N TYR A 118 2.23 0.95 -14.12
CA TYR A 118 0.82 0.68 -13.84
C TYR A 118 0.05 0.70 -15.17
N GLN A 119 -0.49 -0.46 -15.55
CA GLN A 119 -1.25 -0.67 -16.79
C GLN A 119 -0.51 -0.20 -18.07
N GLY A 120 0.82 -0.14 -18.05
CA GLY A 120 1.63 0.35 -19.17
C GLY A 120 1.62 1.86 -19.38
N LEU A 121 0.98 2.64 -18.49
CA LEU A 121 0.81 4.08 -18.63
C LEU A 121 1.64 4.87 -17.63
N HIS A 122 1.51 4.54 -16.34
CA HIS A 122 2.13 5.34 -15.28
C HIS A 122 3.44 4.70 -14.82
N PRO A 123 4.56 5.45 -14.78
CA PRO A 123 5.83 4.93 -14.30
C PRO A 123 5.75 4.61 -12.80
N GLY A 124 6.56 3.65 -12.39
CA GLY A 124 6.61 3.23 -11.01
C GLY A 124 7.88 2.47 -10.67
N LYS A 125 8.03 2.21 -9.37
CA LYS A 125 9.12 1.39 -8.82
C LYS A 125 8.54 0.31 -7.94
N TYR A 126 9.09 -0.88 -8.06
CA TYR A 126 8.99 -1.91 -7.04
C TYR A 126 10.32 -2.00 -6.31
N TRP A 127 10.30 -2.11 -4.99
CA TRP A 127 11.52 -2.36 -4.23
C TRP A 127 11.27 -3.16 -2.98
N ARG A 128 12.34 -3.78 -2.48
CA ARG A 128 12.36 -4.52 -1.23
C ARG A 128 13.52 -4.07 -0.36
N ILE A 129 13.20 -3.75 0.90
CA ILE A 129 14.19 -3.38 1.91
C ILE A 129 14.28 -4.48 2.97
N HIS A 130 15.50 -4.76 3.41
CA HIS A 130 15.78 -5.49 4.66
C HIS A 130 16.26 -4.50 5.71
N THR A 131 15.67 -4.51 6.90
CA THR A 131 16.14 -3.66 8.00
C THR A 131 17.51 -4.11 8.50
N THR A 132 18.28 -3.21 9.11
CA THR A 132 19.48 -3.62 9.87
C THR A 132 19.13 -4.71 10.89
N GLY A 133 19.86 -5.84 10.87
CA GLY A 133 19.54 -7.04 11.66
C GLY A 133 18.61 -8.05 10.96
N ASP A 134 18.09 -7.71 9.77
CA ASP A 134 17.37 -8.63 8.85
C ASP A 134 16.08 -9.25 9.43
N GLU A 135 15.51 -8.60 10.44
CA GLU A 135 14.29 -9.04 11.12
C GLU A 135 13.01 -8.68 10.35
N LEU A 136 13.01 -7.54 9.65
CA LEU A 136 11.87 -7.03 8.90
C LEU A 136 12.20 -6.92 7.41
N VAL A 137 11.21 -7.30 6.62
CA VAL A 137 11.16 -7.14 5.19
C VAL A 137 10.07 -6.13 4.86
N ILE A 138 10.40 -5.15 4.02
CA ILE A 138 9.44 -4.19 3.51
C ILE A 138 9.37 -4.37 2.01
N LYS A 139 8.19 -4.72 1.49
CA LYS A 139 7.91 -4.75 0.06
C LYS A 139 7.08 -3.54 -0.30
N SER A 140 7.49 -2.84 -1.36
CA SER A 140 6.91 -1.57 -1.72
C SER A 140 6.67 -1.46 -3.21
N ARG A 141 5.60 -0.76 -3.57
CA ARG A 141 5.37 -0.23 -4.92
C ARG A 141 5.11 1.26 -4.83
N ALA A 142 5.62 2.01 -5.80
CA ALA A 142 5.22 3.38 -6.02
C ALA A 142 4.81 3.58 -7.46
N TYR A 143 3.85 4.48 -7.68
CA TYR A 143 3.36 4.87 -8.99
C TYR A 143 3.20 6.38 -9.03
N LEU A 144 3.54 6.96 -10.17
CA LEU A 144 3.35 8.37 -10.44
C LEU A 144 2.33 8.52 -11.57
N SER A 145 1.13 8.97 -11.21
CA SER A 145 0.11 9.39 -12.16
C SER A 145 0.24 10.88 -12.48
N ASP A 146 -0.56 11.36 -13.41
CA ASP A 146 -0.55 12.75 -13.89
C ASP A 146 -0.70 13.77 -12.75
N GLU A 147 -1.50 13.45 -11.72
CA GLU A 147 -1.77 14.37 -10.60
C GLU A 147 -1.29 13.86 -9.24
N TYR A 148 -0.99 12.57 -9.11
CA TYR A 148 -0.74 11.94 -7.81
C TYR A 148 0.47 11.03 -7.81
N PHE A 149 1.22 11.12 -6.71
CA PHE A 149 2.17 10.09 -6.32
C PHE A 149 1.50 9.14 -5.32
N TYR A 150 1.72 7.84 -5.50
CA TYR A 150 1.25 6.77 -4.63
C TYR A 150 2.41 5.92 -4.15
N SER A 151 2.37 5.50 -2.88
CA SER A 151 3.26 4.48 -2.32
C SER A 151 2.47 3.47 -1.51
N ILE A 152 2.62 2.19 -1.83
CA ILE A 152 1.95 1.05 -1.19
C ILE A 152 3.04 0.17 -0.60
N GLN A 153 2.96 -0.12 0.69
CA GLN A 153 4.00 -0.82 1.42
C GLN A 153 3.42 -1.87 2.36
N VAL A 154 4.13 -2.98 2.50
CA VAL A 154 3.89 -3.97 3.54
C VAL A 154 5.19 -4.26 4.26
N ALA A 155 5.25 -3.92 5.55
CA ALA A 155 6.31 -4.33 6.45
C ALA A 155 5.89 -5.59 7.20
N VAL A 156 6.77 -6.59 7.25
CA VAL A 156 6.49 -7.90 7.81
C VAL A 156 7.77 -8.53 8.36
N HIS A 157 7.66 -9.40 9.34
CA HIS A 157 8.80 -10.23 9.75
C HIS A 157 9.30 -11.11 8.61
N LYS A 158 10.61 -11.32 8.55
CA LYS A 158 11.24 -12.10 7.47
C LYS A 158 10.65 -13.50 7.29
N ALA A 159 10.28 -14.17 8.39
CA ALA A 159 9.62 -15.48 8.38
C ALA A 159 8.28 -15.49 7.62
N GLN A 160 7.62 -14.34 7.50
CA GLN A 160 6.32 -14.17 6.85
C GLN A 160 6.42 -13.42 5.50
N ALA A 161 7.63 -13.16 4.99
CA ALA A 161 7.86 -12.38 3.78
C ALA A 161 7.32 -13.01 2.47
N LEU A 162 6.88 -14.28 2.53
CA LEU A 162 6.23 -15.00 1.43
C LEU A 162 4.71 -15.15 1.63
N SER A 163 4.12 -14.45 2.61
CA SER A 163 2.69 -14.48 2.84
C SER A 163 1.91 -13.96 1.63
N PRO A 164 0.85 -14.66 1.18
CA PRO A 164 0.02 -14.21 0.06
C PRO A 164 -0.74 -12.92 0.37
N ASP A 165 -0.90 -12.56 1.65
CA ASP A 165 -1.53 -11.30 2.05
C ASP A 165 -0.74 -10.07 1.59
N ILE A 166 0.58 -10.22 1.41
CA ILE A 166 1.44 -9.14 0.90
C ILE A 166 1.03 -8.84 -0.54
N ASP A 167 1.02 -9.86 -1.39
CA ASP A 167 0.69 -9.71 -2.80
C ASP A 167 -0.78 -9.34 -2.96
N ARG A 168 -1.69 -9.92 -2.15
CA ARG A 168 -3.11 -9.51 -2.11
C ARG A 168 -3.29 -8.02 -1.84
N PHE A 169 -2.54 -7.44 -0.91
CA PHE A 169 -2.59 -6.00 -0.65
C PHE A 169 -2.01 -5.20 -1.83
N LEU A 170 -0.75 -5.47 -2.20
CA LEU A 170 -0.02 -4.74 -3.24
C LEU A 170 -0.71 -4.81 -4.62
N ASP A 171 -1.20 -5.99 -5.00
CA ASP A 171 -1.86 -6.26 -6.29
C ASP A 171 -3.32 -5.80 -6.32
N SER A 172 -3.91 -5.41 -5.19
CA SER A 172 -5.28 -4.89 -5.16
C SER A 172 -5.37 -3.39 -5.45
N PHE A 173 -4.24 -2.68 -5.43
CA PHE A 173 -4.20 -1.24 -5.69
C PHE A 173 -4.68 -0.93 -7.11
N ARG A 174 -5.65 -0.04 -7.23
CA ARG A 174 -6.11 0.49 -8.51
C ARG A 174 -6.21 2.00 -8.46
N ILE A 175 -5.60 2.67 -9.43
CA ILE A 175 -5.83 4.09 -9.69
C ILE A 175 -7.25 4.22 -10.24
N LEU A 176 -8.01 5.16 -9.71
CA LEU A 176 -9.33 5.54 -10.20
C LEU A 176 -9.12 6.78 -11.05
N GLU A 177 -8.86 6.58 -12.33
CA GLU A 177 -8.83 7.66 -13.31
C GLU A 177 -10.16 8.44 -13.26
N SER A 178 -10.08 9.75 -13.35
CA SER A 178 -11.22 10.65 -13.49
C SER A 178 -11.42 11.06 -14.93
#